data_AF-A0AAV0NXZ7-F1
#
_entry.id   AF-A0AAV0NXZ7-F1
#
_cell.length_a   1.000
_cell.length_b   1.000
_cell.length_c   1.000
_cell.angle_alpha   90.00
_cell.angle_beta   90.00
_cell.angle_gamma   90.00
#
_symmetry.space_group_name_H-M   'P 1'
#
loop_
_entity.id
_entity.type
_entity.pdbx_description
1 polymer ?
#
loop_
_entity_poly.entity_id
_entity_poly.type
_entity_poly.pdbx_seq_one_letter_code
_entity_poly.pdbx_strand_id
1 'polypeptide(L)'
;MVKICCIGAGYVGGPTMAVIALKCPKVQVVVVDISTPRITAWNSDQLPIYEPGLDDVVKQCKGKNLFFSTIFDGMEKPAFVFDGRNVVDAEKLRKIGKPLDAWLKDMPAVA
;
A
#
# COMPACT_ATOMS: atom_id res chain seq x y z
N MET A 1 -17.84 -0.44 0.84
CA MET A 1 -16.71 -0.91 -0.01
C MET A 1 -15.42 -0.68 0.77
N VAL A 2 -14.66 -1.74 1.06
CA VAL A 2 -13.42 -1.63 1.86
C VAL A 2 -12.26 -1.28 0.93
N LYS A 3 -11.47 -0.26 1.29
CA LYS A 3 -10.29 0.20 0.53
C LYS A 3 -9.03 0.09 1.39
N ILE A 4 -7.98 -0.49 0.83
CA ILE A 4 -6.63 -0.55 1.43
C ILE A 4 -5.71 0.31 0.58
N CYS A 5 -4.96 1.20 1.23
CA CYS A 5 -3.85 1.92 0.62
C CYS A 5 -2.55 1.45 1.27
N CYS A 6 -1.61 0.95 0.48
CA CYS A 6 -0.28 0.54 0.93
C CYS A 6 0.76 1.53 0.43
N ILE A 7 1.50 2.16 1.34
CA ILE A 7 2.61 3.04 0.99
C ILE A 7 3.90 2.21 0.97
N GLY A 8 4.46 2.04 -0.22
CA GLY A 8 5.67 1.28 -0.52
C GLY A 8 5.41 0.09 -1.44
N ALA A 9 5.81 0.20 -2.71
CA ALA A 9 5.65 -0.86 -3.72
C ALA A 9 6.90 -1.76 -3.81
N GLY A 10 7.60 -1.97 -2.70
CA GLY A 10 8.80 -2.82 -2.64
C GLY A 10 8.49 -4.31 -2.44
N TYR A 11 9.51 -5.06 -2.02
CA TYR A 11 9.45 -6.51 -1.78
C TYR A 11 8.36 -6.96 -0.79
N VAL A 12 8.00 -6.13 0.19
CA VAL A 12 6.96 -6.48 1.16
C VAL A 12 5.59 -6.01 0.67
N GLY A 13 5.45 -4.71 0.42
CA GLY A 13 4.15 -4.11 0.10
C GLY A 13 3.54 -4.65 -1.20
N GLY A 14 4.33 -4.78 -2.26
CA GLY A 14 3.83 -5.26 -3.56
C GLY A 14 3.22 -6.67 -3.48
N PRO A 15 4.01 -7.70 -3.12
CA PRO A 15 3.52 -9.08 -3.02
C PRO A 15 2.38 -9.25 -2.01
N THR A 16 2.50 -8.64 -0.83
CA THR A 16 1.47 -8.75 0.22
C THR A 16 0.13 -8.23 -0.29
N MET A 17 0.14 -7.06 -0.93
CA MET A 17 -1.07 -6.45 -1.48
C MET A 17 -1.63 -7.20 -2.68
N ALA A 18 -0.76 -7.79 -3.51
CA ALA A 18 -1.20 -8.63 -4.63
C ALA A 18 -1.96 -9.88 -4.14
N VAL A 19 -1.45 -10.54 -3.09
CA VAL A 19 -2.12 -11.69 -2.47
C VAL A 19 -3.43 -11.29 -1.79
N ILE A 20 -3.47 -10.17 -1.08
CA ILE A 20 -4.73 -9.65 -0.49
C ILE A 20 -5.76 -9.39 -1.58
N ALA A 21 -5.39 -8.73 -2.67
CA ALA A 21 -6.30 -8.47 -3.78
C ALA A 21 -6.83 -9.77 -4.41
N LEU A 22 -5.99 -10.79 -4.54
CA LEU A 22 -6.38 -12.11 -5.06
C LEU A 22 -7.34 -12.84 -4.11
N LYS A 23 -7.07 -12.86 -2.80
CA LYS A 23 -7.86 -13.61 -1.82
C LYS A 23 -9.11 -12.87 -1.35
N CYS A 24 -9.15 -11.55 -1.51
CA CYS A 24 -10.25 -10.70 -1.08
C CYS A 24 -10.80 -9.86 -2.24
N PRO A 25 -11.56 -10.44 -3.21
CA PRO A 25 -12.02 -9.72 -4.41
C PRO A 25 -12.93 -8.52 -4.13
N LYS A 26 -13.55 -8.47 -2.94
CA LYS A 26 -14.42 -7.36 -2.48
C LYS A 26 -13.63 -6.16 -1.92
N VAL A 27 -12.32 -6.29 -1.75
CA VAL A 27 -11.43 -5.24 -1.24
C VAL A 27 -10.73 -4.59 -2.43
N GLN A 28 -10.79 -3.27 -2.48
CA GLN A 28 -10.00 -2.49 -3.43
C GLN A 28 -8.65 -2.16 -2.79
N VAL A 29 -7.56 -2.49 -3.49
CA VAL A 29 -6.19 -2.33 -3.02
C VAL A 29 -5.45 -1.37 -3.94
N VAL A 30 -4.86 -0.32 -3.36
CA VAL A 30 -4.01 0.64 -4.07
C VAL A 30 -2.63 0.63 -3.43
N VAL A 31 -1.61 0.29 -4.20
CA VAL A 31 -0.20 0.35 -3.77
C VAL A 31 0.41 1.61 -4.35
N VAL A 32 0.97 2.46 -3.48
CA VAL A 32 1.60 3.72 -3.87
C VAL A 32 3.07 3.74 -3.53
N ASP A 33 3.88 4.40 -4.34
CA ASP A 33 5.32 4.60 -4.10
C ASP A 33 5.76 5.96 -4.65
N ILE A 34 6.82 6.53 -4.08
CA ILE A 34 7.45 7.76 -4.59
C ILE A 34 8.25 7.50 -5.86
N SER A 35 8.71 6.26 -6.05
CA SER A 35 9.51 5.87 -7.21
C SER A 35 8.62 5.64 -8.43
N THR A 36 8.52 6.64 -9.30
CA THR A 36 7.83 6.52 -10.60
C THR A 36 8.33 5.32 -11.42
N PRO A 37 9.66 5.06 -11.56
CA PRO A 37 10.14 3.89 -12.31
C PRO A 37 9.61 2.57 -11.76
N ARG A 38 9.51 2.44 -10.43
CA ARG A 38 8.98 1.24 -9.78
C ARG A 38 7.48 1.07 -10.05
N ILE A 39 6.70 2.14 -9.97
CA ILE A 39 5.27 2.11 -10.29
C ILE A 39 5.03 1.79 -11.77
N THR A 40 5.82 2.37 -12.67
CA THR A 40 5.77 2.04 -14.10
C THR A 40 6.05 0.55 -14.33
N ALA A 41 7.06 -0.02 -13.67
CA ALA A 41 7.36 -1.44 -13.75
C ALA A 41 6.19 -2.33 -13.27
N TRP A 42 5.58 -2.03 -12.11
CA TRP A 42 4.40 -2.75 -11.62
C TRP A 42 3.21 -2.71 -12.59
N ASN A 43 3.05 -1.60 -13.32
CA ASN A 43 2.00 -1.45 -14.32
C ASN A 43 2.36 -2.11 -15.67
N SER A 44 3.62 -2.46 -15.92
CA SER A 44 4.08 -3.14 -17.12
C SER A 44 3.93 -4.67 -17.05
N ASP A 45 4.44 -5.37 -18.06
CA ASP A 45 4.56 -6.84 -18.09
C ASP A 45 5.83 -7.36 -17.39
N GLN A 46 6.74 -6.46 -16.99
CA GLN A 46 7.97 -6.79 -16.28
C GLN A 46 7.95 -6.17 -14.88
N LEU A 47 7.70 -7.01 -13.86
CA LEU A 47 7.64 -6.56 -12.48
C LEU A 47 9.01 -6.08 -11.96
N PRO A 48 9.06 -5.11 -11.04
CA PRO A 48 10.32 -4.58 -10.50
C PRO A 48 11.01 -5.53 -9.51
N ILE A 49 10.36 -6.63 -9.15
CA ILE A 49 10.88 -7.69 -8.28
C ILE A 49 10.57 -9.04 -8.90
N TYR A 50 11.44 -10.01 -8.68
CA TYR A 50 11.22 -11.39 -9.07
C TYR A 50 10.84 -12.20 -7.83
N GLU A 51 9.68 -12.86 -7.89
CA GLU A 51 9.25 -13.83 -6.89
C GLU A 51 8.46 -14.93 -7.62
N PRO A 52 8.72 -16.23 -7.37
CA PRO A 52 8.04 -17.32 -8.07
C PRO A 52 6.51 -17.22 -7.97
N GLY A 53 5.83 -17.14 -9.13
CA GLY A 53 4.37 -17.09 -9.22
C GLY A 53 3.73 -15.71 -9.01
N LEU A 54 4.53 -14.67 -8.68
CA LEU A 54 3.99 -13.33 -8.45
C LEU A 54 3.35 -12.71 -9.70
N ASP A 55 3.93 -12.93 -10.89
CA ASP A 55 3.37 -12.45 -12.15
C ASP A 55 1.93 -12.94 -12.37
N ASP A 56 1.66 -14.22 -12.08
CA ASP A 56 0.34 -14.82 -12.24
C ASP A 56 -0.66 -14.25 -11.24
N VAL A 57 -0.23 -14.02 -10.00
CA VAL A 57 -1.05 -13.36 -8.96
C VAL A 57 -1.43 -11.95 -9.39
N VAL A 58 -0.44 -11.14 -9.78
CA VAL A 58 -0.64 -9.75 -10.18
C VAL A 58 -1.54 -9.65 -11.42
N LYS A 59 -1.31 -10.48 -12.44
CA LYS A 59 -2.15 -10.49 -13.67
C LYS A 59 -3.61 -10.81 -13.39
N GLN A 60 -3.90 -11.63 -12.38
CA GLN A 60 -5.28 -12.00 -12.05
C GLN A 60 -6.09 -10.84 -11.44
N CYS A 61 -5.46 -9.92 -10.71
CA CYS A 61 -6.12 -8.86 -9.95
C CYS A 61 -5.82 -7.43 -10.42
N LYS A 62 -4.70 -7.19 -11.12
CA LYS A 62 -4.30 -5.86 -11.64
C LYS A 62 -5.40 -5.30 -12.55
N GLY A 63 -5.79 -4.05 -12.29
CA GLY A 63 -6.85 -3.36 -13.03
C GLY A 63 -8.28 -3.78 -12.66
N LYS A 64 -8.46 -4.83 -11.87
CA LYS A 64 -9.78 -5.24 -11.34
C LYS A 64 -10.01 -4.66 -9.95
N ASN A 65 -9.15 -5.05 -9.01
CA ASN A 65 -9.17 -4.58 -7.62
C ASN A 65 -7.78 -4.29 -7.04
N LEU A 66 -6.71 -4.50 -7.82
CA LEU A 66 -5.34 -4.10 -7.49
C LEU A 66 -4.88 -2.98 -8.43
N PHE A 67 -4.40 -1.88 -7.86
CA PHE A 67 -3.92 -0.71 -8.61
C PHE A 67 -2.56 -0.24 -8.08
N PHE A 68 -1.71 0.24 -8.97
CA PHE A 68 -0.41 0.83 -8.64
C PHE A 68 -0.34 2.27 -9.13
N SER A 69 0.04 3.20 -8.25
CA SER A 69 0.06 4.63 -8.56
C SER A 69 1.22 5.34 -7.86
N THR A 70 1.64 6.48 -8.37
CA THR A 70 2.56 7.36 -7.68
C THR A 70 1.91 7.94 -6.44
N ILE A 71 2.71 8.14 -5.38
CA ILE A 71 2.22 8.76 -4.16
C ILE A 71 1.62 10.15 -4.47
N PHE A 72 0.51 10.49 -3.81
CA PHE A 72 -0.33 11.69 -3.99
C PHE A 72 -1.34 11.69 -5.16
N ASP A 73 -1.25 10.81 -6.16
CA ASP A 73 -2.23 10.79 -7.27
C ASP A 73 -3.51 10.02 -6.94
N GLY A 74 -3.39 8.95 -6.14
CA GLY A 74 -4.49 8.04 -5.82
C GLY A 74 -4.80 7.91 -4.33
N MET A 75 -4.23 8.78 -3.49
CA MET A 75 -4.24 8.61 -2.04
C MET A 75 -5.37 9.40 -1.38
N GLU A 76 -6.40 8.69 -0.91
CA GLU A 76 -7.33 9.21 0.09
C GLU A 76 -6.61 9.36 1.44
N LYS A 77 -7.05 10.27 2.32
CA LYS A 77 -6.47 10.38 3.67
C LYS A 77 -6.52 8.99 4.34
N PRO A 78 -5.37 8.38 4.66
CA PRO A 78 -5.36 7.01 5.17
C PRO A 78 -6.06 6.97 6.53
N ALA A 79 -6.97 6.00 6.69
CA ALA A 79 -7.58 5.72 7.99
C ALA A 79 -6.55 5.13 8.97
N PHE A 80 -5.58 4.37 8.44
CA PHE A 80 -4.49 3.76 9.19
C PHE A 80 -3.21 3.80 8.34
N VAL A 81 -2.07 4.08 8.97
CA VAL A 81 -0.75 4.09 8.34
C VAL A 81 0.13 3.09 9.08
N PHE A 82 0.75 2.16 8.35
CA PHE A 82 1.75 1.24 8.88
C PHE A 82 3.12 1.65 8.35
N ASP A 83 4.05 1.95 9.27
CA ASP A 83 5.44 2.26 8.94
C ASP A 83 6.39 1.27 9.61
N GLY A 84 6.53 0.07 9.01
CA GLY A 84 7.42 -0.98 9.50
C GLY A 84 8.92 -0.67 9.36
N ARG A 85 9.30 0.54 8.93
CA ARG A 85 10.71 0.96 8.87
C ARG A 85 11.03 2.11 9.82
N ASN A 86 10.02 2.64 10.52
CA ASN A 86 10.16 3.78 11.45
C ASN A 86 10.89 4.98 10.81
N VAL A 87 10.55 5.30 9.56
CA VAL A 87 11.17 6.40 8.79
C VAL A 87 10.31 7.66 8.84
N VAL A 88 9.01 7.51 9.11
CA VAL A 88 8.05 8.60 9.08
C VAL A 88 7.93 9.27 10.45
N ASP A 89 7.88 10.60 10.44
CA ASP A 89 7.62 11.41 11.62
C ASP A 89 6.17 11.20 12.10
N ALA A 90 6.03 10.47 13.20
CA ALA A 90 4.73 10.15 13.79
C ALA A 90 3.94 11.41 14.19
N GLU A 91 4.59 12.48 14.66
CA GLU A 91 3.87 13.71 15.03
C GLU A 91 3.27 14.40 13.80
N LYS A 92 4.00 14.43 12.69
CA LYS A 92 3.48 14.97 11.42
C LYS A 92 2.31 14.13 10.91
N LEU A 93 2.39 12.81 11.01
CA LEU A 93 1.29 11.90 10.64
C LEU A 93 0.02 12.16 11.48
N ARG A 94 0.17 12.38 12.79
CA ARG A 94 -0.95 12.69 13.69
C ARG A 94 -1.69 13.98 13.32
N LYS A 95 -1.00 14.96 12.74
CA LYS A 95 -1.58 16.24 12.31
C LYS A 95 -2.35 16.16 10.98
N ILE A 96 -1.99 15.23 10.11
CA ILE A 96 -2.62 15.08 8.78
C ILE A 96 -3.78 14.08 8.76
N GLY A 97 -3.77 13.12 9.70
CA GLY A 97 -4.76 12.04 9.83
C GLY A 97 -6.14 12.50 10.32
N LYS A 98 -7.11 11.58 10.31
CA LYS A 98 -8.38 11.75 11.03
C LYS A 98 -8.12 11.81 12.55
N PRO A 99 -9.03 12.36 13.37
CA PRO A 99 -8.89 12.32 14.82
C PRO A 99 -8.60 10.88 15.25
N LEU A 100 -7.48 10.68 15.95
CA LEU A 100 -7.19 9.38 16.57
C LEU A 100 -8.32 9.07 17.55
N ASP A 101 -8.75 7.81 17.60
CA ASP A 101 -9.58 7.36 18.71
C ASP A 101 -8.87 7.70 20.02
N ALA A 102 -9.61 8.11 21.05
CA ALA A 102 -9.02 8.61 22.29
C ALA A 102 -8.01 7.64 22.92
N TRP A 103 -8.22 6.33 22.75
CA TRP A 103 -7.35 5.28 23.26
C TRP A 103 -6.03 5.10 22.47
N LEU A 104 -5.94 5.59 21.24
CA LEU A 104 -4.72 5.52 20.40
C LEU A 104 -3.75 6.68 20.64
N LYS A 105 -4.19 7.75 21.33
CA LYS A 105 -3.41 8.98 21.51
C LYS A 105 -2.12 8.74 22.32
N ASP A 106 -2.21 7.87 23.32
CA ASP A 106 -1.18 7.62 24.32
C ASP A 106 -0.43 6.30 24.10
N MET A 107 -0.77 5.54 23.04
CA MET A 107 -0.02 4.33 22.70
C MET A 107 1.39 4.70 22.22
N PRO A 108 2.44 4.07 22.78
CA PRO A 108 3.79 4.23 22.26
C PRO A 108 3.86 3.68 20.83
N ALA A 109 4.62 4.35 19.98
CA ALA A 109 4.97 3.78 18.68
C ALA A 109 5.82 2.53 18.95
N VAL A 110 5.23 1.35 18.76
CA VAL A 110 5.91 0.07 18.87
C VAL A 110 6.40 -0.34 17.49
N ALA A 111 7.72 -0.56 17.39
CA ALA A 111 8.40 -1.09 16.22
C ALA A 111 8.23 -2.61 16.12
#